data_AF-A0A667GWQ1-F1
#
_entry.id   AF-A0A667GWQ1-F1
#
_cell.length_a   1.000
_cell.length_b   1.000
_cell.length_c   1.000
_cell.angle_alpha   90.00
_cell.angle_beta   90.00
_cell.angle_gamma   90.00
#
_symmetry.space_group_name_H-M   'P 1'
#
loop_
_entity.id
_entity.type
_entity.pdbx_description
1 polymer ?
#
loop_
_entity_poly.entity_id
_entity_poly.type
_entity_poly.pdbx_seq_one_letter_code
_entity_poly.pdbx_strand_id
1 'polypeptide(L)'
;MKQCQSQVGKDAVLQEQEKNNKRCLQGIDDKLSESTDDDGEDDTSDDDNDEDSHPNKDTHAPLELMAEFLRAEMGQDYHLAKKLCQMILIYEPENPEAKEFFSLIEEMLLMEKSQNLEEDDEDSEEDSSSESEGESSEELSEESSDECEDG
;
A
#
# COMPACT_ATOMS: atom_id res chain seq x y z
N MET A 1 15.16 -70.63 15.87
CA MET A 1 15.52 -69.21 16.14
C MET A 1 16.19 -68.70 14.88
N LYS A 2 15.86 -67.59 14.23
CA LYS A 2 14.89 -66.53 14.44
C LYS A 2 14.70 -65.90 13.04
N GLN A 3 13.45 -65.61 12.67
CA GLN A 3 13.01 -65.05 11.40
C GLN A 3 13.69 -63.69 11.12
N CYS A 4 14.13 -63.45 9.88
CA CYS A 4 14.60 -62.14 9.42
C CYS A 4 13.40 -61.20 9.26
N GLN A 5 13.59 -59.97 9.72
CA GLN A 5 12.54 -58.97 9.92
C GLN A 5 12.10 -58.33 8.60
N SER A 6 10.80 -58.05 8.58
CA SER A 6 10.01 -57.29 7.63
C SER A 6 10.51 -55.86 7.41
N GLN A 7 10.36 -55.32 6.20
CA GLN A 7 9.25 -54.41 5.85
C GLN A 7 9.55 -53.78 4.48
N VAL A 8 8.80 -54.23 3.47
CA VAL A 8 8.75 -53.68 2.11
C VAL A 8 8.14 -52.27 2.13
N GLY A 9 8.58 -51.48 1.14
CA GLY A 9 8.40 -50.05 1.02
C GLY A 9 6.97 -49.55 1.12
N LYS A 10 6.86 -48.29 1.56
CA LYS A 10 5.62 -47.54 1.57
C LYS A 10 5.42 -46.96 0.17
N ASP A 11 4.49 -47.57 -0.57
CA ASP A 11 3.81 -46.93 -1.69
C ASP A 11 3.12 -45.65 -1.18
N ALA A 12 3.59 -44.49 -1.66
CA ALA A 12 2.87 -43.24 -1.55
C ALA A 12 2.45 -42.83 -2.97
N VAL A 13 1.24 -43.25 -3.32
CA VAL A 13 0.50 -42.83 -4.50
C VAL A 13 0.38 -41.30 -4.48
N LEU A 14 1.09 -40.62 -5.38
CA LEU A 14 0.83 -39.22 -5.71
C LEU A 14 -0.50 -39.18 -6.47
N GLN A 15 -1.55 -38.77 -5.77
CA GLN A 15 -2.87 -38.55 -6.33
C GLN A 15 -2.85 -37.26 -7.15
N GLU A 16 -2.74 -37.41 -8.47
CA GLU A 16 -3.00 -36.36 -9.45
C GLU A 16 -4.48 -35.96 -9.34
N GLN A 17 -4.78 -34.82 -8.73
CA GLN A 17 -6.12 -34.23 -8.74
C GLN A 17 -6.20 -33.19 -9.86
N GLU A 18 -6.38 -33.69 -11.07
CA GLU A 18 -6.95 -32.93 -12.17
C GLU A 18 -8.48 -32.90 -12.01
N LYS A 19 -9.10 -31.77 -12.41
CA LYS A 19 -10.56 -31.48 -12.56
C LYS A 19 -11.19 -30.68 -11.43
N ASN A 20 -11.53 -29.41 -11.71
CA ASN A 20 -12.88 -29.07 -12.21
C ASN A 20 -12.96 -27.57 -12.56
N ASN A 21 -12.71 -27.22 -13.82
CA ASN A 21 -13.10 -25.92 -14.36
C ASN A 21 -14.50 -26.08 -14.98
N LYS A 22 -15.54 -25.58 -14.30
CA LYS A 22 -16.82 -25.26 -14.94
C LYS A 22 -17.43 -24.00 -14.31
N ARG A 23 -17.32 -22.89 -15.05
CA ARG A 23 -18.26 -21.76 -14.95
C ARG A 23 -19.65 -22.24 -15.36
N CYS A 24 -20.64 -22.08 -14.49
CA CYS A 24 -22.04 -22.01 -14.87
C CYS A 24 -22.70 -20.87 -14.09
N LEU A 25 -22.59 -19.66 -14.64
CA LEU A 25 -23.53 -18.57 -14.34
C LEU A 25 -24.76 -18.80 -15.21
N GLN A 26 -25.90 -19.17 -14.63
CA GLN A 26 -27.22 -18.91 -15.22
C GLN A 26 -28.35 -19.30 -14.26
N GLY A 27 -29.23 -18.34 -13.96
CA GLY A 27 -30.56 -18.59 -13.40
C GLY A 27 -30.87 -17.82 -12.11
N ILE A 28 -31.02 -16.49 -12.20
CA ILE A 28 -32.03 -15.83 -11.36
C ILE A 28 -33.14 -15.37 -12.28
N ASP A 29 -34.18 -16.21 -12.35
CA ASP A 29 -35.43 -15.93 -13.03
C ASP A 29 -36.14 -14.73 -12.40
N ASP A 30 -36.69 -13.89 -13.27
CA ASP A 30 -37.76 -12.93 -13.05
C ASP A 30 -38.67 -13.26 -11.86
N LYS A 31 -38.54 -12.44 -10.81
CA LYS A 31 -39.63 -12.17 -9.86
C LYS A 31 -39.78 -10.67 -9.70
N LEU A 32 -40.51 -10.10 -10.65
CA LEU A 32 -41.30 -8.88 -10.45
C LEU A 32 -42.19 -9.06 -9.21
N SER A 33 -42.03 -8.22 -8.21
CA SER A 33 -42.95 -8.03 -7.09
C SER A 33 -42.89 -6.54 -6.77
N GLU A 34 -43.80 -5.77 -7.35
CA GLU A 34 -45.07 -5.33 -6.73
C GLU A 34 -44.83 -4.08 -5.88
N SER A 35 -45.41 -2.99 -6.36
CA SER A 35 -45.38 -1.62 -5.85
C SER A 35 -46.20 -1.45 -4.58
N THR A 36 -45.63 -0.76 -3.59
CA THR A 36 -46.38 -0.03 -2.57
C THR A 36 -46.01 1.45 -2.69
N ASP A 37 -46.93 2.25 -3.21
CA ASP A 37 -46.95 3.70 -3.05
C ASP A 37 -47.15 3.99 -1.55
N ASP A 38 -46.14 4.57 -0.92
CA ASP A 38 -46.22 5.11 0.45
C ASP A 38 -46.11 6.64 0.36
N ASP A 39 -47.13 7.29 0.90
CA ASP A 39 -47.44 8.71 0.82
C ASP A 39 -46.34 9.54 1.49
N GLY A 40 -45.71 10.43 0.71
CA GLY A 40 -44.69 11.36 1.20
C GLY A 40 -45.30 12.49 2.02
N GLU A 41 -45.00 12.49 3.31
CA GLU A 41 -45.17 13.64 4.20
C GLU A 41 -43.90 14.51 4.19
N ASP A 42 -44.03 15.68 3.57
CA ASP A 42 -43.07 16.78 3.48
C ASP A 42 -43.01 17.51 4.81
N ASP A 43 -42.14 17.04 5.72
CA ASP A 43 -41.77 17.77 6.93
C ASP A 43 -40.43 18.48 6.69
N THR A 44 -40.53 19.80 6.60
CA THR A 44 -39.45 20.75 6.42
C THR A 44 -38.38 20.59 7.50
N SER A 45 -37.27 19.91 7.19
CA SER A 45 -36.04 20.04 7.98
C SER A 45 -35.25 21.24 7.44
N ASP A 46 -35.22 22.28 8.26
CA ASP A 46 -34.29 23.41 8.19
C ASP A 46 -32.86 22.84 8.23
N ASP A 47 -32.29 22.61 7.06
CA ASP A 47 -30.92 22.16 6.88
C ASP A 47 -30.04 23.40 6.99
N ASP A 48 -29.61 23.67 8.23
CA ASP A 48 -28.44 24.49 8.50
C ASP A 48 -27.31 23.91 7.65
N ASN A 49 -27.05 24.58 6.53
CA ASN A 49 -26.03 24.29 5.55
C ASN A 49 -24.65 24.23 6.23
N ASP A 50 -24.34 23.06 6.77
CA ASP A 50 -23.00 22.67 7.21
C ASP A 50 -22.10 22.74 5.97
N GLU A 51 -21.35 23.82 5.96
CA GLU A 51 -20.29 24.14 5.03
C GLU A 51 -19.10 23.20 5.26
N ASP A 52 -19.24 21.91 4.97
CA ASP A 52 -18.10 21.00 4.85
C ASP A 52 -18.47 19.67 4.15
N SER A 53 -17.57 19.21 3.28
CA SER A 53 -17.46 17.80 2.87
C SER A 53 -18.52 17.24 1.91
N HIS A 54 -18.58 17.82 0.71
CA HIS A 54 -18.74 17.00 -0.49
C HIS A 54 -17.37 16.80 -1.14
N PRO A 55 -16.61 15.74 -0.82
CA PRO A 55 -15.59 15.28 -1.75
C PRO A 55 -16.34 14.93 -3.03
N ASN A 56 -16.14 15.72 -4.08
CA ASN A 56 -16.75 15.48 -5.38
C ASN A 56 -16.45 14.02 -5.75
N LYS A 57 -17.52 13.24 -5.87
CA LYS A 57 -17.58 11.77 -5.78
C LYS A 57 -16.77 11.03 -6.86
N ASP A 58 -16.10 11.77 -7.74
CA ASP A 58 -15.49 11.28 -8.97
C ASP A 58 -14.13 11.96 -9.24
N THR A 59 -13.44 12.44 -8.20
CA THR A 59 -12.11 13.04 -8.39
C THR A 59 -11.05 11.95 -8.31
N HIS A 60 -10.70 11.37 -9.45
CA HIS A 60 -9.58 10.44 -9.53
C HIS A 60 -8.26 11.12 -9.21
N ALA A 61 -7.34 10.37 -8.62
CA ALA A 61 -5.98 10.82 -8.38
C ALA A 61 -5.30 11.17 -9.73
N PRO A 62 -4.46 12.22 -9.78
CA PRO A 62 -3.72 12.55 -11.00
C PRO A 62 -2.87 11.37 -11.50
N LEU A 63 -2.84 11.14 -12.82
CA LEU A 63 -2.06 10.05 -13.40
C LEU A 63 -0.57 10.11 -13.04
N GLU A 64 -0.01 11.33 -12.96
CA GLU A 64 1.37 11.55 -12.54
C GLU A 64 1.63 11.03 -11.12
N LEU A 65 0.68 11.26 -10.19
CA LEU A 65 0.76 10.76 -8.82
C LEU A 65 0.73 9.23 -8.78
N MET A 66 -0.16 8.60 -9.56
CA MET A 66 -0.24 7.14 -9.64
C MET A 66 1.04 6.53 -10.25
N ALA A 67 1.57 7.15 -11.31
CA ALA A 67 2.80 6.69 -11.95
C ALA A 67 4.00 6.81 -11.02
N GLU A 68 4.08 7.89 -10.23
CA GLU A 68 5.15 8.07 -9.26
C GLU A 68 5.02 7.10 -8.09
N PHE A 69 3.80 6.80 -7.63
CA PHE A 69 3.57 5.76 -6.63
C PHE A 69 4.10 4.41 -7.10
N LEU A 70 3.75 3.99 -8.33
CA LEU A 70 4.24 2.74 -8.91
C LEU A 70 5.76 2.74 -9.10
N ARG A 71 6.35 3.88 -9.46
CA ARG A 71 7.80 4.02 -9.58
C ARG A 71 8.49 3.81 -8.22
N ALA A 72 7.95 4.41 -7.16
CA ALA A 72 8.45 4.26 -5.80
C ALA A 72 8.30 2.81 -5.30
N GLU A 73 7.17 2.17 -5.56
CA GLU A 73 6.91 0.76 -5.20
C GLU A 73 7.90 -0.19 -5.89
N MET A 74 8.07 -0.06 -7.21
CA MET A 74 9.05 -0.87 -7.96
C MET A 74 10.50 -0.57 -7.55
N GLY A 75 10.78 0.67 -7.14
CA GLY A 75 12.07 1.08 -6.59
C GLY A 75 12.28 0.67 -5.14
N GLN A 76 11.29 0.02 -4.51
CA GLN A 76 11.28 -0.37 -3.09
C GLN A 76 11.49 0.82 -2.12
N ASP A 77 11.19 2.04 -2.56
CA ASP A 77 11.14 3.21 -1.69
C ASP A 77 9.77 3.26 -1.00
N TYR A 78 9.59 2.38 -0.02
CA TYR A 78 8.34 2.23 0.71
C TYR A 78 7.98 3.48 1.54
N HIS A 79 8.98 4.30 1.89
CA HIS A 79 8.75 5.58 2.56
C HIS A 79 8.08 6.61 1.64
N LEU A 80 8.57 6.74 0.40
CA LEU A 80 7.94 7.58 -0.61
C LEU A 80 6.59 7.00 -1.04
N ALA A 81 6.52 5.69 -1.30
CA ALA A 81 5.28 5.01 -1.68
C ALA A 81 4.18 5.21 -0.63
N LYS A 82 4.49 5.18 0.68
CA LYS A 82 3.53 5.46 1.76
C LYS A 82 2.92 6.86 1.63
N LYS A 83 3.76 7.88 1.41
CA LYS A 83 3.30 9.28 1.28
C LYS A 83 2.42 9.45 0.04
N LEU A 84 2.83 8.88 -1.09
CA LEU A 84 2.08 8.95 -2.34
C LEU A 84 0.75 8.20 -2.23
N CYS A 85 0.72 7.04 -1.56
CA CYS A 85 -0.50 6.29 -1.28
C CYS A 85 -1.49 7.09 -0.42
N GLN A 86 -1.01 7.83 0.58
CA GLN A 86 -1.84 8.75 1.36
C GLN A 86 -2.41 9.87 0.49
N MET A 87 -1.60 10.44 -0.40
CA MET A 87 -2.08 11.45 -1.33
C MET A 87 -3.17 10.89 -2.24
N ILE A 88 -3.01 9.67 -2.77
CA ILE A 88 -4.05 9.00 -3.57
C ILE A 88 -5.34 8.87 -2.77
N LEU A 89 -5.28 8.47 -1.49
CA LEU A 89 -6.45 8.34 -0.61
C LEU A 89 -7.13 9.68 -0.28
N ILE A 90 -6.45 10.83 -0.41
CA ILE A 90 -7.10 12.15 -0.30
C ILE A 90 -8.02 12.40 -1.50
N TYR A 91 -7.59 12.01 -2.70
CA TYR A 91 -8.40 12.13 -3.92
C TYR A 91 -9.48 11.05 -3.99
N GLU A 92 -9.10 9.81 -3.67
CA GLU A 92 -9.95 8.63 -3.78
C GLU A 92 -10.10 7.94 -2.41
N PRO A 93 -10.85 8.52 -1.46
CA PRO A 93 -10.98 8.00 -0.10
C PRO A 93 -11.64 6.63 -0.04
N GLU A 94 -12.43 6.26 -1.04
CA GLU A 94 -13.10 4.96 -1.15
C GLU A 94 -12.38 3.95 -2.04
N ASN A 95 -11.18 4.25 -2.55
CA ASN A 95 -10.39 3.32 -3.35
C ASN A 95 -9.93 2.13 -2.48
N PRO A 96 -10.44 0.90 -2.70
CA PRO A 96 -10.06 -0.25 -1.90
C PRO A 96 -8.61 -0.68 -2.15
N GLU A 97 -8.11 -0.57 -3.39
CA GLU A 97 -6.73 -0.93 -3.73
C GLU A 97 -5.73 -0.07 -2.96
N ALA A 98 -5.93 1.25 -2.90
CA ALA A 98 -5.05 2.16 -2.15
C ALA A 98 -5.06 1.86 -0.64
N LYS A 99 -6.20 1.45 -0.07
CA LYS A 99 -6.29 1.02 1.35
C LYS A 99 -5.48 -0.24 1.60
N GLU A 100 -5.53 -1.21 0.68
CA GLU A 100 -4.74 -2.44 0.76
C GLU A 100 -3.24 -2.17 0.61
N PHE A 101 -2.84 -1.38 -0.39
CA PHE A 101 -1.44 -0.99 -0.58
C PHE A 101 -0.89 -0.25 0.62
N PHE A 102 -1.67 0.67 1.21
CA PHE A 102 -1.23 1.40 2.40
C PHE A 102 -0.89 0.43 3.55
N SER A 103 -1.77 -0.53 3.81
CA SER A 103 -1.58 -1.54 4.87
C SER A 103 -0.35 -2.40 4.60
N LEU A 104 -0.16 -2.85 3.36
CA LEU A 104 1.00 -3.65 2.95
C LEU A 104 2.32 -2.86 3.08
N ILE A 105 2.33 -1.60 2.65
CA ILE A 105 3.51 -0.73 2.76
C ILE A 105 3.90 -0.50 4.22
N GLU A 106 2.93 -0.33 5.13
CA GLU A 106 3.21 -0.25 6.57
C GLU A 106 3.83 -1.53 7.12
N GLU A 107 3.36 -2.69 6.67
CA GLU A 107 3.93 -3.99 7.03
C GLU A 107 5.37 -4.14 6.55
N MET A 108 5.65 -3.79 5.27
CA MET A 108 7.00 -3.85 4.68
C MET A 108 7.99 -2.97 5.45
N LEU A 109 7.61 -1.74 5.78
CA LEU A 109 8.44 -0.82 6.56
C LEU A 109 8.71 -1.34 7.99
N LEU A 110 7.75 -2.06 8.58
CA LEU A 110 7.94 -2.67 9.89
C LEU A 110 8.94 -3.83 9.82
N MET A 111 8.85 -4.69 8.80
CA MET A 111 9.77 -5.80 8.60
C MET A 111 11.20 -5.32 8.31
N GLU A 112 11.36 -4.27 7.49
CA GLU A 112 12.67 -3.66 7.19
C GLU A 112 13.40 -3.22 8.47
N LYS A 113 12.66 -2.60 9.41
CA LYS A 113 13.22 -2.18 10.70
C LYS A 113 13.68 -3.36 11.56
N SER A 114 13.03 -4.51 11.47
CA SER A 114 13.41 -5.71 12.21
C SER A 114 14.60 -6.44 11.61
N GLN A 115 14.75 -6.45 10.28
CA GLN A 115 15.85 -7.12 9.59
C GLN A 115 17.18 -6.38 9.72
N ASN A 116 17.16 -5.05 9.87
CA ASN A 116 18.37 -4.23 10.05
C ASN A 116 19.09 -4.45 11.40
N LEU A 117 18.49 -5.19 12.34
CA LEU A 117 19.06 -5.48 13.67
C LEU A 117 19.87 -6.79 13.72
N GLU A 118 19.80 -7.65 12.70
CA GLU A 118 20.45 -8.97 12.71
C GLU A 118 21.83 -8.98 12.03
N GLU A 119 22.32 -7.84 11.53
CA GLU A 119 23.59 -7.75 10.78
C GLU A 119 24.74 -7.03 11.52
N ASP A 120 24.59 -6.69 12.82
CA ASP A 120 25.59 -5.90 13.59
C ASP A 120 26.21 -6.64 14.80
N ASP A 121 26.24 -7.98 14.80
CA ASP A 121 26.91 -8.76 15.87
C ASP A 121 28.04 -9.67 15.34
N GLU A 122 28.86 -9.13 14.43
CA GLU A 122 30.19 -9.68 14.14
C GLU A 122 31.28 -8.65 14.51
N ASP A 123 31.64 -8.68 15.79
CA ASP A 123 33.00 -8.57 16.35
C ASP A 123 34.01 -7.80 15.47
N SER A 124 34.11 -6.48 15.67
CA SER A 124 35.18 -5.65 15.10
C SER A 124 35.96 -4.94 16.21
N GLU A 125 36.66 -5.73 17.01
CA GLU A 125 37.75 -5.28 17.87
C GLU A 125 39.00 -5.01 17.01
N GLU A 126 39.09 -3.84 16.36
CA GLU A 126 40.39 -3.34 15.88
C GLU A 126 40.56 -1.85 16.21
N ASP A 127 41.27 -1.63 17.33
CA ASP A 127 41.86 -0.37 17.76
C ASP A 127 42.73 0.23 16.65
N SER A 128 42.30 1.35 16.08
CA SER A 128 43.17 2.22 15.29
C SER A 128 43.02 3.67 15.73
N SER A 129 43.79 4.00 16.76
CA SER A 129 44.07 5.37 17.18
C SER A 129 44.76 6.16 16.06
N SER A 130 44.13 7.25 15.58
CA SER A 130 44.87 8.38 15.00
C SER A 130 44.06 9.68 15.03
N GLU A 131 44.44 10.53 15.98
CA GLU A 131 44.14 11.96 16.10
C GLU A 131 44.39 12.73 14.79
N SER A 132 43.47 13.61 14.39
CA SER A 132 43.83 14.82 13.63
C SER A 132 42.73 15.88 13.71
N GLU A 133 42.99 16.83 14.60
CA GLU A 133 42.45 18.19 14.61
C GLU A 133 42.73 18.89 13.27
N GLY A 134 41.74 19.58 12.70
CA GLY A 134 41.92 20.32 11.45
C GLY A 134 40.73 21.20 11.11
N GLU A 135 40.67 22.36 11.76
CA GLU A 135 39.78 23.48 11.43
C GLU A 135 39.88 23.88 9.95
N SER A 136 38.75 24.21 9.32
CA SER A 136 38.71 25.33 8.37
C SER A 136 37.29 25.88 8.27
N SER A 137 37.11 27.02 8.92
CA SER A 137 36.16 28.08 8.61
C SER A 137 36.12 28.43 7.12
N GLU A 138 35.00 28.97 6.65
CA GLU A 138 34.88 30.33 6.07
C GLU A 138 33.49 30.51 5.37
N GLU A 139 32.60 31.18 6.10
CA GLU A 139 31.75 32.34 5.71
C GLU A 139 31.21 32.53 4.26
N LEU A 140 29.89 32.79 4.18
CA LEU A 140 29.16 33.81 3.35
C LEU A 140 29.27 33.79 1.80
N SER A 141 28.17 33.85 1.04
CA SER A 141 27.57 35.06 0.41
C SER A 141 26.31 34.60 -0.38
N GLU A 142 25.09 35.11 -0.25
CA GLU A 142 24.51 36.40 -0.70
C GLU A 142 24.58 36.68 -2.23
N GLU A 143 23.51 36.37 -2.99
CA GLU A 143 22.92 37.12 -4.15
C GLU A 143 21.73 36.29 -4.72
N SER A 144 20.50 36.73 -5.01
CA SER A 144 19.84 37.92 -5.60
C SER A 144 19.83 37.97 -7.14
N SER A 145 18.63 37.84 -7.74
CA SER A 145 18.07 38.50 -8.97
C SER A 145 16.80 37.73 -9.40
N ASP A 146 15.56 38.20 -9.24
CA ASP A 146 14.84 39.31 -9.90
C ASP A 146 14.84 39.20 -11.43
N GLU A 147 13.74 38.71 -12.02
CA GLU A 147 13.33 38.99 -13.40
C GLU A 147 11.79 38.97 -13.46
N CYS A 148 11.21 40.14 -13.71
CA CYS A 148 9.80 40.35 -14.01
C CYS A 148 9.58 40.21 -15.52
N GLU A 149 8.57 39.45 -15.94
CA GLU A 149 8.11 39.46 -17.34
C GLU A 149 6.65 39.90 -17.39
N ASP A 150 6.47 41.11 -17.91
CA ASP A 150 5.24 41.78 -18.31
C ASP A 150 4.91 41.36 -19.75
N GLY A 151 3.66 40.93 -19.99
CA GLY A 151 3.16 40.54 -21.31
C GLY A 151 1.65 40.32 -21.33
#